data_AF-A0A7K3PW27-F1
#
_entry.id   AF-A0A7K3PW27-F1
#
_cell.length_a   1.000
_cell.length_b   1.000
_cell.length_c   1.000
_cell.angle_alpha   90.00
_cell.angle_beta   90.00
_cell.angle_gamma   90.00
#
_symmetry.space_group_name_H-M   'P 1'
#
loop_
_entity.id
_entity.type
_entity.pdbx_description
1 polymer ?
#
loop_
_entity_poly.entity_id
_entity_poly.type
_entity_poly.pdbx_seq_one_letter_code
_entity_poly.pdbx_strand_id
1 'polypeptide(L)'
;ASRTATGEPAPLPVRGTHRNRPTPADAVPGVRPEDRGVLAEHEAAPPVPRHSAVRGTMGKPQLPRRRAQEHIVPQLRGGPAPRQEPEQYAGHDPGLMAAFQRGIGLAEGRSPTEPAPLTATHGDPGAPSE
;
A
#
# COMPACT_ATOMS: atom_id res chain seq x y z
N ALA A 1 -12.07 -43.54 -1.44
CA ALA A 1 -12.29 -44.29 -0.18
C ALA A 1 -12.16 -43.32 0.99
N SER A 2 -13.28 -42.97 1.61
CA SER A 2 -13.36 -42.02 2.73
C SER A 2 -12.85 -42.66 4.02
N ARG A 3 -11.93 -41.98 4.72
CA ARG A 3 -11.62 -42.31 6.11
C ARG A 3 -12.45 -41.41 7.02
N THR A 4 -13.25 -42.05 7.85
CA THR A 4 -14.00 -41.48 8.98
C THR A 4 -13.05 -40.78 9.94
N ALA A 5 -13.20 -39.46 10.11
CA ALA A 5 -12.48 -38.69 11.12
C ALA A 5 -13.30 -38.70 12.42
N THR A 6 -12.79 -39.45 13.39
CA THR A 6 -13.28 -39.55 14.75
C THR A 6 -13.12 -38.19 15.46
N GLY A 7 -14.24 -37.51 15.70
CA GLY A 7 -14.63 -36.87 16.96
C GLY A 7 -13.74 -35.88 17.75
N GLU A 8 -12.52 -35.54 17.37
CA GLU A 8 -11.75 -34.49 18.06
C GLU A 8 -11.84 -33.15 17.32
N PRO A 9 -12.13 -32.02 18.00
CA PRO A 9 -12.08 -30.71 17.39
C PRO A 9 -10.64 -30.42 16.95
N ALA A 10 -10.48 -30.00 15.69
CA ALA A 10 -9.18 -29.58 15.18
C ALA A 10 -8.56 -28.53 16.12
N PRO A 11 -7.27 -28.63 16.45
CA PRO A 11 -6.64 -27.74 17.42
C PRO A 11 -6.73 -26.28 16.96
N LEU A 12 -6.84 -25.38 17.93
CA LEU A 12 -6.82 -23.95 17.64
C LEU A 12 -5.52 -23.60 16.90
N PRO A 13 -5.58 -22.72 15.88
CA PRO A 13 -4.39 -22.27 15.19
C PRO A 13 -3.47 -21.51 16.16
N VAL A 14 -2.36 -22.14 16.55
CA VAL A 14 -1.32 -21.52 17.38
C VAL A 14 -0.36 -20.77 16.45
N ARG A 15 0.01 -19.54 16.80
CA ARG A 15 1.08 -18.82 16.11
C ARG A 15 2.42 -19.52 16.37
N GLY A 16 2.81 -20.43 15.50
CA GLY A 16 4.15 -21.00 15.49
C GLY A 16 5.21 -19.98 15.07
N THR A 17 6.46 -20.17 15.48
CA THR A 17 7.65 -19.44 15.00
C THR A 17 7.99 -19.86 13.57
N HIS A 18 7.06 -19.66 12.63
CA HIS A 18 7.25 -20.05 11.23
C HIS A 18 8.27 -19.13 10.58
N ARG A 19 9.51 -19.63 10.38
CA ARG A 19 10.64 -18.90 9.77
C ARG A 19 10.39 -18.40 8.35
N ASN A 20 9.37 -18.94 7.68
CA ASN A 20 9.00 -18.59 6.30
C ASN A 20 7.83 -17.61 6.20
N ARG A 21 7.46 -16.91 7.28
CA ARG A 21 6.44 -15.86 7.13
C ARG A 21 7.11 -14.66 6.45
N PRO A 22 6.67 -14.26 5.25
CA PRO A 22 7.19 -13.06 4.61
C PRO A 22 6.99 -11.87 5.56
N THR A 23 8.00 -11.02 5.67
CA THR A 23 7.87 -9.83 6.51
C THR A 23 6.94 -8.83 5.80
N PRO A 24 6.23 -7.95 6.54
CA PRO A 24 5.39 -6.94 5.90
C PRO A 24 6.15 -6.03 4.92
N ALA A 25 7.46 -5.88 5.10
CA ALA A 25 8.33 -5.13 4.21
C ALA A 25 8.56 -5.81 2.85
N ASP A 26 8.41 -7.14 2.78
CA ASP A 26 8.57 -7.92 1.55
C ASP A 26 7.25 -8.03 0.76
N ALA A 27 6.16 -7.47 1.27
CA ALA A 27 4.86 -7.52 0.60
C ALA A 27 4.85 -6.61 -0.64
N VAL A 28 4.55 -7.19 -1.80
CA VAL A 28 4.44 -6.45 -3.05
C VAL A 28 2.96 -6.24 -3.38
N PRO A 29 2.54 -5.04 -3.82
CA PRO A 29 1.16 -4.79 -4.22
C PRO A 29 0.64 -5.76 -5.28
N GLY A 30 -0.63 -6.16 -5.16
CA GLY A 30 -1.31 -7.05 -6.11
C GLY A 30 -1.16 -8.55 -5.84
N VAL A 31 -1.97 -9.34 -6.55
CA VAL A 31 -2.06 -10.80 -6.41
C VAL A 31 -0.81 -11.47 -6.94
N ARG A 32 -0.17 -12.33 -6.13
CA ARG A 32 1.02 -13.08 -6.54
C ARG A 32 0.66 -14.11 -7.63
N PRO A 33 1.58 -14.44 -8.56
CA PRO A 33 1.33 -15.43 -9.61
C PRO A 33 0.80 -16.78 -9.08
N GLU A 34 1.35 -17.25 -7.96
CA GLU A 34 0.96 -18.48 -7.26
C GLU A 34 -0.47 -18.45 -6.72
N ASP A 35 -1.00 -17.27 -6.40
CA ASP A 35 -2.35 -17.11 -5.84
C ASP A 35 -3.43 -16.90 -6.91
N ARG A 36 -3.05 -16.73 -8.19
CA ARG A 36 -4.01 -16.46 -9.27
C ARG A 36 -4.91 -17.65 -9.59
N GLY A 37 -4.43 -18.88 -9.41
CA GLY A 37 -5.23 -20.10 -9.63
C GLY A 37 -6.43 -20.16 -8.67
N VAL A 38 -6.20 -19.81 -7.40
CA VAL A 38 -7.24 -19.77 -6.36
C VAL A 38 -8.31 -18.73 -6.68
N LEU A 39 -7.93 -17.58 -7.23
CA LEU A 39 -8.90 -16.58 -7.66
C LEU A 39 -9.75 -17.04 -8.84
N ALA A 40 -9.15 -17.71 -9.83
CA ALA A 40 -9.88 -18.26 -10.97
C ALA A 40 -10.87 -19.35 -10.53
N GLU A 41 -10.48 -20.21 -9.58
CA GLU A 41 -11.36 -21.23 -9.00
C GLU A 41 -12.57 -20.64 -8.25
N HIS A 42 -12.42 -19.45 -7.66
CA HIS A 42 -13.45 -18.78 -6.88
C HIS A 42 -14.11 -17.59 -7.60
N GLU A 43 -13.85 -17.37 -8.88
CA GLU A 43 -14.38 -16.22 -9.65
C GLU A 43 -15.91 -16.20 -9.67
N ALA A 44 -16.53 -17.38 -9.83
CA ALA A 44 -17.98 -17.55 -9.82
C ALA A 44 -18.57 -17.70 -8.41
N ALA A 45 -17.73 -17.81 -7.37
CA ALA A 45 -18.19 -17.99 -6.01
C ALA A 45 -18.57 -16.62 -5.41
N PRO A 46 -19.83 -16.42 -4.99
CA PRO A 46 -20.21 -15.15 -4.38
C PRO A 46 -19.42 -14.95 -3.07
N PRO A 47 -18.90 -13.73 -2.80
CA PRO A 47 -18.31 -13.42 -1.51
C PRO A 47 -19.43 -13.52 -0.47
N VAL A 48 -19.33 -14.51 0.40
CA VAL A 48 -20.44 -15.03 1.19
C VAL A 48 -21.01 -13.98 2.16
N PRO A 49 -22.36 -13.81 2.20
CA PRO A 49 -23.06 -13.93 3.49
C PRO A 49 -24.07 -15.09 3.47
N ARG A 50 -23.94 -16.05 4.40
CA ARG A 50 -24.83 -17.23 4.53
C ARG A 50 -26.05 -16.94 5.37
N HIS A 51 -26.96 -16.08 4.93
CA HIS A 51 -28.28 -15.97 5.57
C HIS A 51 -29.35 -16.19 4.52
N SER A 52 -29.88 -17.42 4.48
CA SER A 52 -31.05 -17.79 3.68
C SER A 52 -32.18 -16.82 4.00
N ALA A 53 -32.75 -16.19 2.97
CA ALA A 53 -33.91 -15.32 3.11
C ALA A 53 -35.00 -16.05 3.91
N VAL A 54 -35.24 -15.61 5.15
CA VAL A 54 -36.43 -15.98 5.90
C VAL A 54 -37.60 -15.31 5.20
N ARG A 55 -38.32 -16.14 4.45
CA ARG A 55 -39.54 -15.81 3.70
C ARG A 55 -40.63 -15.44 4.71
N GLY A 56 -40.99 -14.16 4.77
CA GLY A 56 -42.20 -13.71 5.46
C GLY A 56 -42.04 -12.34 6.07
N THR A 57 -42.50 -11.31 5.33
CA THR A 57 -43.00 -10.04 5.87
C THR A 57 -42.22 -9.44 7.04
N MET A 58 -41.21 -8.62 6.78
CA MET A 58 -41.07 -7.34 7.46
C MET A 58 -40.10 -6.52 6.61
N GLY A 59 -40.52 -5.34 6.17
CA GLY A 59 -39.59 -4.35 5.64
C GLY A 59 -38.45 -4.12 6.64
N LYS A 60 -37.29 -3.64 6.14
CA LYS A 60 -36.11 -3.31 6.95
C LYS A 60 -36.56 -2.69 8.28
N PRO A 61 -36.21 -3.28 9.44
CA PRO A 61 -36.60 -2.72 10.72
C PRO A 61 -36.15 -1.27 10.74
N GLN A 62 -37.08 -0.37 11.08
CA GLN A 62 -36.76 1.05 11.20
C GLN A 62 -35.79 1.20 12.35
N LEU A 63 -34.50 1.32 12.03
CA LEU A 63 -33.48 1.61 13.01
C LEU A 63 -33.73 3.03 13.55
N PRO A 64 -33.51 3.27 14.86
CA PRO A 64 -33.49 4.61 15.41
C PRO A 64 -32.58 5.48 14.56
N ARG A 65 -33.18 6.43 13.82
CA ARG A 65 -32.42 7.34 12.98
C ARG A 65 -31.67 8.29 13.90
N ARG A 66 -30.35 8.36 13.73
CA ARG A 66 -29.54 9.39 14.37
C ARG A 66 -30.14 10.76 14.01
N ARG A 67 -30.60 11.51 15.01
CA ARG A 67 -30.83 12.94 14.84
C ARG A 67 -29.47 13.61 14.74
N ALA A 68 -29.34 14.62 13.86
CA ALA A 68 -28.13 15.43 13.83
C ALA A 68 -27.94 16.07 15.21
N GLN A 69 -26.69 16.17 15.68
CA GLN A 69 -26.41 16.83 16.96
C GLN A 69 -26.67 18.33 16.82
N GLU A 70 -27.66 18.85 17.55
CA GLU A 70 -28.00 20.29 17.52
C GLU A 70 -26.99 21.14 18.33
N HIS A 71 -26.33 20.50 19.31
CA HIS A 71 -25.37 21.13 20.22
C HIS A 71 -23.92 20.82 19.82
N ILE A 72 -23.60 20.92 18.54
CA ILE A 72 -22.21 20.99 18.11
C ILE A 72 -21.63 22.28 18.72
N VAL A 73 -20.56 22.15 19.51
CA VAL A 73 -19.81 23.31 20.05
C VAL A 73 -19.54 24.26 18.88
N PRO A 74 -19.85 25.57 18.97
CA PRO A 74 -19.77 26.50 17.84
C PRO A 74 -18.46 26.39 17.04
N GLN A 75 -17.36 26.07 17.72
CA GLN A 75 -16.02 25.89 17.17
C GLN A 75 -15.92 24.75 16.13
N LEU A 76 -16.75 23.72 16.21
CA LEU A 76 -16.71 22.59 15.29
C LEU A 76 -17.61 22.78 14.05
N ARG A 77 -18.40 23.85 13.98
CA ARG A 77 -19.24 24.14 12.79
C ARG A 77 -18.43 24.59 11.58
N GLY A 78 -17.25 25.16 11.80
CA GLY A 78 -16.44 25.78 10.73
C GLY A 78 -15.52 24.84 9.97
N GLY A 79 -15.41 23.56 10.37
CA GLY A 79 -14.41 22.64 9.83
C GLY A 79 -12.97 23.12 10.02
N PRO A 80 -11.95 22.25 9.83
CA PRO A 80 -10.58 22.72 9.70
C PRO A 80 -10.44 23.57 8.44
N ALA A 81 -9.61 24.61 8.50
CA ALA A 81 -9.31 25.44 7.33
C ALA A 81 -8.82 24.57 6.16
N PRO A 82 -9.23 24.87 4.91
CA PRO A 82 -8.69 24.20 3.73
C PRO A 82 -7.17 24.20 3.79
N ARG A 83 -6.58 23.04 3.48
CA ARG A 83 -5.12 22.92 3.41
C ARG A 83 -4.64 23.90 2.34
N GLN A 84 -3.72 24.80 2.69
CA GLN A 84 -3.09 25.66 1.70
C GLN A 84 -2.32 24.76 0.73
N GLU A 85 -2.80 24.70 -0.52
CA GLU A 85 -1.98 24.18 -1.61
C GLU A 85 -0.85 25.18 -1.83
N PRO A 86 0.41 24.72 -1.94
CA PRO A 86 1.51 25.64 -2.22
C PRO A 86 1.19 26.38 -3.52
N GLU A 87 1.12 27.72 -3.47
CA GLU A 87 0.75 28.57 -4.63
C GLU A 87 1.68 28.38 -5.83
N GLN A 88 2.85 27.80 -5.61
CA GLN A 88 3.70 27.27 -6.64
C GLN A 88 3.88 25.77 -6.43
N TYR A 89 3.23 24.97 -7.28
CA TYR A 89 3.93 23.81 -7.82
C TYR A 89 5.28 24.35 -8.28
N ALA A 90 6.36 24.02 -7.58
CA ALA A 90 7.70 24.39 -7.99
C ALA A 90 7.91 23.75 -9.36
N GLY A 91 7.60 24.52 -10.41
CA GLY A 91 7.83 24.13 -11.79
C GLY A 91 9.27 23.67 -11.85
N HIS A 92 9.48 22.44 -12.28
CA HIS A 92 10.80 21.83 -12.27
C HIS A 92 11.77 22.77 -12.98
N ASP A 93 12.90 23.06 -12.33
CA ASP A 93 13.93 23.89 -12.93
C ASP A 93 14.41 23.20 -14.23
N PRO A 94 14.26 23.84 -15.40
CA PRO A 94 14.66 23.24 -16.67
C PRO A 94 16.15 22.88 -16.69
N GLY A 95 17.00 23.61 -15.96
CA GLY A 95 18.42 23.31 -15.81
C GLY A 95 18.66 22.01 -15.04
N LEU A 96 17.98 21.83 -13.91
CA LEU A 96 18.03 20.59 -13.14
C LEU A 96 17.49 19.41 -13.95
N MET A 97 16.35 19.58 -14.62
CA MET A 97 15.79 18.54 -15.50
C MET A 97 16.77 18.11 -16.60
N ALA A 98 17.44 19.07 -17.25
CA ALA A 98 18.45 18.77 -18.26
C ALA A 98 19.66 18.00 -17.68
N ALA A 99 20.12 18.35 -16.48
CA ALA A 99 21.22 17.65 -15.83
C ALA A 99 20.87 16.19 -15.51
N PHE A 100 19.67 15.94 -14.96
CA PHE A 100 19.19 14.58 -14.68
C PHE A 100 19.05 13.75 -15.96
N GLN A 101 18.44 14.31 -17.01
CA GLN A 101 18.30 13.63 -18.30
C GLN A 101 19.66 13.26 -18.91
N ARG A 102 20.65 14.17 -18.84
CA ARG A 102 22.02 13.88 -19.26
C ARG A 102 22.66 12.77 -18.43
N GLY A 103 22.46 12.78 -17.11
CA GLY A 103 22.98 11.74 -16.21
C GLY A 103 22.43 10.36 -16.54
N ILE A 104 21.12 10.25 -16.82
CA ILE A 104 20.49 9.01 -17.25
C ILE A 104 21.08 8.53 -18.59
N GLY A 105 21.16 9.42 -19.58
CA GLY A 105 21.74 9.06 -20.89
C GLY A 105 23.20 8.61 -20.81
N LEU A 106 24.02 9.22 -19.94
CA LEU A 106 25.41 8.79 -19.70
C LEU A 106 25.50 7.42 -19.02
N ALA A 107 24.59 7.13 -18.07
CA ALA A 107 24.55 5.85 -17.39
C ALA A 107 24.06 4.72 -18.31
N GLU A 108 23.09 4.98 -19.18
CA GLU A 108 22.59 4.00 -20.17
C GLU A 108 23.63 3.70 -21.26
N GLY A 109 24.39 4.71 -21.70
CA GLY A 109 25.48 4.54 -22.65
C GLY A 109 26.70 3.82 -22.05
N ARG A 110 26.81 3.77 -20.71
CA ARG A 110 27.86 3.02 -20.02
C ARG A 110 27.52 1.53 -20.06
N SER A 111 28.11 0.82 -21.01
CA SER A 111 28.11 -0.64 -21.00
C SER A 111 28.78 -1.14 -19.70
N PRO A 112 28.25 -2.18 -19.03
CA PRO A 112 28.76 -2.70 -17.76
C PRO A 112 30.10 -3.46 -17.91
N THR A 113 30.93 -3.06 -18.86
CA THR A 113 32.30 -3.58 -19.00
C THR A 113 33.24 -2.60 -18.34
N GLU A 114 33.78 -3.08 -17.23
CA GLU A 114 34.96 -2.60 -16.48
C GLU A 114 34.71 -1.59 -15.32
N PRO A 115 35.01 -1.99 -14.07
CA PRO A 115 35.10 -1.07 -12.96
C PRO A 115 36.43 -0.30 -13.03
N ALA A 116 36.38 0.96 -13.47
CA ALA A 116 37.52 1.88 -13.29
C ALA A 116 37.62 2.31 -11.80
N PRO A 117 38.84 2.46 -11.26
CA PRO A 117 39.09 2.48 -9.83
C PRO A 117 38.62 3.78 -9.16
N LEU A 118 38.24 3.62 -7.90
CA LEU A 118 37.81 4.64 -6.96
C LEU A 118 38.97 5.59 -6.62
N THR A 119 39.22 6.63 -7.40
CA THR A 119 39.94 7.83 -6.93
C THR A 119 39.42 9.09 -7.61
N ALA A 120 38.20 9.51 -7.26
CA ALA A 120 37.85 10.93 -7.32
C ALA A 120 38.10 11.49 -5.93
N THR A 121 39.34 11.93 -5.70
CA THR A 121 39.69 12.81 -4.59
C THR A 121 38.67 13.93 -4.53
N HIS A 122 38.04 14.05 -3.37
CA HIS A 122 37.24 15.18 -2.94
C HIS A 122 38.12 16.44 -3.06
N GLY A 123 37.92 17.19 -4.15
CA GLY A 123 38.52 18.50 -4.32
C GLY A 123 37.80 19.47 -3.40
N ASP A 124 38.36 19.65 -2.21
CA ASP A 124 38.04 20.70 -1.26
C ASP A 124 38.17 22.09 -1.94
N PRO A 125 37.08 22.86 -2.05
CA PRO A 125 37.14 24.21 -2.59
C PRO A 125 37.39 25.22 -1.44
N GLY A 126 38.64 25.65 -1.28
CA GLY A 126 38.93 26.93 -0.63
C GLY A 126 40.09 26.92 0.36
N ALA A 127 41.30 27.14 -0.15
CA ALA A 127 42.33 27.81 0.63
C ALA A 127 42.16 29.34 0.47
N PRO A 128 42.15 30.14 1.55
CA PRO A 128 42.14 31.60 1.48
C PRO A 128 43.53 32.14 1.05
N SER A 129 43.48 33.28 0.36
CA SER A 129 44.62 34.08 -0.07
C SER A 129 45.59 34.46 1.04
N GLU A 130 46.88 34.49 0.71
CA GLU A 130 47.87 35.47 1.19
C GLU A 130 48.90 35.75 0.09
#